data_AF-A0A7U7LLD4-F1
#
_entry.id   AF-A0A7U7LLD4-F1
#
_cell.length_a   1.000
_cell.length_b   1.000
_cell.length_c   1.000
_cell.angle_alpha   90.00
_cell.angle_beta   90.00
_cell.angle_gamma   90.00
#
_symmetry.space_group_name_H-M   'P 1'
#
loop_
_entity.id
_entity.type
_entity.pdbx_description
1 polymer ?
#
loop_
_entity_poly.entity_id
_entity_poly.type
_entity_poly.pdbx_seq_one_letter_code
_entity_poly.pdbx_strand_id
1 'polypeptide(L)'
;METTKKLQLEDFKNDWFYGTQEQQYLKAQVREELKEQGFVIDGSFEGDFSTWIGVYARPKDKPTYLDPQNDKELEEQEKYSINGLKQDFSEWFEWKIENLKIVQM
;
A
#
# COMPACT_ATOMS: atom_id res chain seq x y z
N MET A 1 -13.00 17.28 -13.73
CA MET A 1 -11.84 16.58 -13.16
C MET A 1 -11.72 17.09 -11.74
N GLU A 2 -12.20 16.33 -10.76
CA GLU A 2 -11.99 16.70 -9.36
C GLU A 2 -10.50 16.53 -9.07
N THR A 3 -9.82 17.65 -8.86
CA THR A 3 -8.47 17.66 -8.30
C THR A 3 -8.55 17.07 -6.90
N THR A 4 -8.18 15.80 -6.75
CA THR A 4 -8.00 15.16 -5.44
C THR A 4 -7.06 16.06 -4.64
N LYS A 5 -7.58 16.66 -3.57
CA LYS A 5 -6.81 17.55 -2.70
C LYS A 5 -5.69 16.71 -2.09
N LYS A 6 -4.43 16.93 -2.50
CA LYS A 6 -3.26 16.23 -1.92
C LYS A 6 -3.29 16.41 -0.40
N LEU A 7 -3.11 15.29 0.32
CA LEU A 7 -3.05 15.26 1.80
C LEU A 7 -2.13 16.36 2.33
N GLN A 8 -2.57 17.06 3.37
CA GLN A 8 -1.78 18.02 4.13
C GLN A 8 -1.60 17.47 5.54
N LEU A 9 -0.40 17.57 6.10
CA LEU A 9 -0.08 17.06 7.44
C LEU A 9 -0.96 17.69 8.53
N GLU A 10 -1.27 18.98 8.40
CA GLU A 10 -2.08 19.75 9.33
C GLU A 10 -3.53 19.24 9.41
N ASP A 11 -4.04 18.71 8.30
CA ASP A 11 -5.39 18.14 8.18
C ASP A 11 -5.40 16.63 8.50
N PHE A 12 -4.23 16.00 8.62
CA PHE A 12 -4.10 14.56 8.83
C PHE A 12 -4.40 14.17 10.27
N LYS A 13 -5.56 13.57 10.46
CA LYS A 13 -5.91 12.88 11.71
C LYS A 13 -5.53 11.42 11.56
N ASN A 14 -4.84 10.93 12.59
CA ASN A 14 -4.42 9.55 12.85
C ASN A 14 -5.14 8.52 11.97
N ASP A 15 -4.38 7.75 11.19
CA ASP A 15 -4.90 6.75 10.26
C ASP A 15 -4.88 5.36 10.94
N TRP A 16 -5.42 4.32 10.29
CA TRP A 16 -5.39 2.95 10.81
C TRP A 16 -3.97 2.33 10.82
N PHE A 17 -2.97 3.07 10.35
CA PHE A 17 -1.58 2.63 10.37
C PHE A 17 -0.98 2.75 11.77
N TYR A 18 -0.22 1.74 12.17
CA TYR A 18 0.60 1.81 13.38
C TYR A 18 1.82 2.74 13.20
N GLY A 19 2.24 3.44 14.25
CA GLY A 19 3.43 4.30 14.26
C GLY A 19 3.18 5.70 14.83
N THR A 20 4.20 6.57 14.74
CA THR A 20 4.05 8.00 15.10
C THR A 20 3.15 8.73 14.09
N GLN A 21 2.70 9.94 14.41
CA GLN A 21 1.86 10.73 13.50
C GLN A 21 2.56 10.97 12.15
N GLU A 22 3.87 11.23 12.14
CA GLU A 22 4.66 11.39 10.93
C GLU A 22 4.73 10.11 10.11
N GLN A 23 4.94 8.95 10.77
CA GLN A 23 4.96 7.65 10.09
C GLN A 23 3.61 7.33 9.46
N GLN A 24 2.52 7.56 10.18
CA GLN A 24 1.18 7.37 9.65
C GLN A 24 0.89 8.28 8.47
N TYR A 25 1.33 9.54 8.54
CA TYR A 25 1.19 10.50 7.45
C TYR A 25 1.96 10.06 6.20
N LEU A 26 3.18 9.55 6.35
CA LEU A 26 3.95 8.97 5.23
C LEU A 26 3.25 7.76 4.62
N LYS A 27 2.75 6.84 5.45
CA LYS A 27 2.01 5.64 4.99
C LYS A 27 0.71 6.00 4.26
N ALA A 28 0.01 7.04 4.72
CA ALA A 28 -1.18 7.56 4.05
C ALA A 28 -0.86 8.16 2.67
N GLN A 29 0.25 8.90 2.55
CA GLN A 29 0.71 9.40 1.24
C GLN A 29 0.98 8.25 0.26
N VAL A 30 1.70 7.21 0.70
CA VAL A 30 1.98 6.02 -0.12
C VAL A 30 0.69 5.33 -0.54
N ARG A 31 -0.26 5.15 0.38
CA ARG A 31 -1.55 4.52 0.08
C ARG A 31 -2.31 5.27 -1.02
N GLU A 32 -2.40 6.60 -0.92
CA GLU A 32 -3.12 7.37 -1.94
C GLU A 32 -2.40 7.34 -3.29
N GLU A 33 -1.06 7.41 -3.32
CA GLU A 33 -0.29 7.29 -4.56
C GLU A 33 -0.49 5.91 -5.23
N LEU A 34 -0.39 4.82 -4.46
CA LEU A 34 -0.67 3.46 -4.95
C LEU A 34 -2.10 3.33 -5.48
N LYS A 35 -3.07 3.89 -4.77
CA LYS A 35 -4.48 3.85 -5.17
C LYS A 35 -4.73 4.59 -6.48
N GLU A 36 -4.09 5.74 -6.69
CA GLU A 36 -4.12 6.47 -7.96
C GLU A 36 -3.51 5.64 -9.10
N GLN A 37 -2.48 4.83 -8.81
CA GLN A 37 -1.85 3.91 -9.75
C GLN A 37 -2.63 2.59 -9.96
N GLY A 38 -3.71 2.36 -9.21
CA GLY A 38 -4.53 1.14 -9.31
C GLY A 38 -4.05 -0.04 -8.48
N PHE A 39 -3.20 0.21 -7.48
CA PHE A 39 -2.67 -0.78 -6.55
C PHE A 39 -3.33 -0.69 -5.17
N VAL A 40 -3.23 -1.78 -4.42
CA VAL A 40 -3.58 -1.87 -3.00
C VAL A 40 -2.42 -2.49 -2.23
N ILE A 41 -2.20 -2.01 -1.00
CA ILE A 41 -1.14 -2.52 -0.11
C ILE A 41 -1.39 -4.01 0.18
N ASP A 42 -0.34 -4.82 0.03
CA ASP A 42 -0.35 -6.28 0.25
C ASP A 42 0.81 -6.72 1.17
N GLY A 43 1.07 -5.94 2.22
CA GLY A 43 2.14 -6.24 3.15
C GLY A 43 2.36 -5.16 4.22
N SER A 44 3.46 -5.31 4.94
CA SER A 44 3.90 -4.34 5.94
C SER A 44 4.75 -3.25 5.31
N PHE A 45 4.64 -2.04 5.82
CA PHE A 45 5.56 -0.96 5.49
C PHE A 45 6.93 -1.22 6.11
N GLU A 46 7.97 -1.02 5.32
CA GLU A 46 9.37 -1.03 5.76
C GLU A 46 10.01 0.31 5.44
N GLY A 47 11.10 0.63 6.13
CA GLY A 47 11.74 1.94 6.06
C GLY A 47 12.31 2.39 7.39
N ASP A 48 13.22 3.36 7.32
CA ASP A 48 13.59 4.15 8.50
C ASP A 48 12.61 5.32 8.75
N PHE A 49 11.67 5.56 7.81
CA PHE A 49 10.67 6.64 7.84
C PHE A 49 11.28 8.05 7.94
N SER A 50 12.54 8.19 7.57
CA SER A 50 13.30 9.44 7.58
C SER A 50 13.96 9.73 6.23
N THR A 51 14.49 8.71 5.58
CA THR A 51 15.17 8.78 4.29
C THR A 51 14.44 7.95 3.22
N TRP A 52 13.75 6.88 3.61
CA TRP A 52 12.97 6.04 2.69
C TRP A 52 11.79 5.33 3.38
N ILE A 53 10.83 4.92 2.55
CA ILE A 53 9.69 4.07 2.91
C ILE A 53 9.36 3.17 1.71
N GLY A 54 9.02 1.92 1.97
CA GLY A 54 8.56 0.99 0.96
C GLY A 54 7.49 0.04 1.47
N VAL A 55 6.77 -0.60 0.55
CA VAL A 55 5.71 -1.55 0.85
C VAL A 55 5.45 -2.45 -0.35
N TYR A 56 5.09 -3.71 -0.10
CA TYR A 56 4.52 -4.57 -1.14
C TYR A 56 3.09 -4.14 -1.46
N ALA A 57 2.77 -4.07 -2.74
CA ALA A 57 1.43 -3.78 -3.22
C ALA A 57 1.10 -4.61 -4.46
N ARG A 58 -0.17 -4.89 -4.66
CA ARG A 58 -0.69 -5.68 -5.80
C ARG A 58 -1.71 -4.89 -6.60
N PRO A 59 -1.96 -5.24 -7.87
CA PRO A 59 -3.09 -4.66 -8.60
C PRO A 59 -4.40 -4.87 -7.85
N LYS A 60 -5.25 -3.83 -7.81
CA LYS A 60 -6.51 -3.86 -7.05
C LYS A 60 -7.49 -4.97 -7.48
N ASP A 61 -7.33 -5.49 -8.70
CA ASP A 61 -8.16 -6.51 -9.33
C ASP A 61 -7.56 -7.93 -9.24
N LYS A 62 -6.46 -8.10 -8.51
CA LYS A 62 -5.82 -9.39 -8.23
C LYS A 62 -6.02 -9.78 -6.76
N PRO A 63 -6.13 -11.08 -6.42
CA PRO A 63 -6.23 -11.50 -5.03
C PRO A 63 -4.93 -11.22 -4.26
N THR A 64 -5.04 -11.09 -2.93
CA THR A 64 -3.87 -11.07 -2.05
C THR A 64 -3.16 -12.42 -2.07
N TYR A 65 -1.84 -12.43 -1.87
CA TYR A 65 -1.10 -13.68 -1.62
C TYR A 65 -1.22 -14.13 -0.15
N LEU A 66 -1.62 -13.22 0.75
CA LEU A 66 -1.78 -13.50 2.18
C LEU A 66 -2.88 -14.53 2.44
N ASP A 67 -2.93 -15.06 3.66
CA ASP A 67 -3.99 -15.98 4.04
C ASP A 67 -5.37 -15.29 3.89
N PRO A 68 -6.32 -15.93 3.17
CA PRO A 68 -7.62 -15.34 2.93
C PRO A 68 -8.36 -15.22 4.25
N GLN A 69 -8.97 -14.07 4.49
CA GLN A 69 -9.71 -13.81 5.73
C GLN A 69 -11.15 -14.34 5.68
N ASN A 70 -11.62 -14.76 4.50
CA ASN A 70 -12.96 -15.25 4.25
C ASN A 70 -13.01 -16.13 2.99
N ASP A 71 -14.11 -16.88 2.84
CA ASP A 71 -14.32 -17.82 1.73
C ASP A 71 -14.28 -17.14 0.34
N LYS A 72 -14.69 -15.87 0.27
CA LYS A 72 -14.67 -15.11 -0.99
C LYS A 72 -13.23 -14.83 -1.44
N GLU A 73 -12.35 -14.43 -0.53
CA GLU A 73 -10.93 -14.25 -0.85
C GLU A 73 -10.25 -15.57 -1.24
N LEU A 74 -10.63 -16.67 -0.58
CA LEU A 74 -10.15 -18.00 -0.95
C LEU A 74 -10.58 -18.37 -2.37
N GLU A 75 -11.86 -18.18 -2.70
CA GLU A 75 -12.39 -18.45 -4.05
C GLU A 75 -11.68 -17.59 -5.12
N GLU A 76 -11.42 -16.32 -4.83
CA GLU A 76 -10.64 -15.46 -5.73
C GLU A 76 -9.20 -15.94 -5.88
N GLN A 77 -8.51 -16.34 -4.81
CA GLN A 77 -7.16 -16.92 -4.90
C GLN A 77 -7.13 -18.19 -5.76
N GLU A 78 -8.13 -19.07 -5.62
CA GLU A 78 -8.25 -20.31 -6.39
C GLU A 78 -8.44 -20.06 -7.89
N LYS A 79 -9.23 -19.03 -8.28
CA LYS A 79 -9.44 -18.66 -9.70
C LYS A 79 -8.13 -18.35 -10.44
N TYR A 80 -7.16 -17.77 -9.74
CA TYR A 80 -5.87 -17.41 -10.32
C TYR A 80 -4.78 -18.47 -10.08
N SER A 81 -5.06 -19.52 -9.32
CA SER A 81 -4.07 -20.53 -8.95
C SER A 81 -3.62 -21.35 -10.16
N ILE A 82 -2.32 -21.65 -10.23
CA ILE A 82 -1.72 -22.48 -11.30
C ILE A 82 -1.24 -23.78 -10.67
N ASN A 83 -1.76 -24.92 -11.14
CA ASN A 83 -1.44 -26.24 -10.61
C ASN A 83 -1.66 -26.38 -9.08
N GLY A 84 -2.68 -25.71 -8.55
CA GLY A 84 -2.99 -25.70 -7.11
C GLY A 84 -2.09 -24.78 -6.27
N LEU A 85 -1.24 -23.97 -6.91
CA LEU A 85 -0.40 -22.98 -6.23
C LEU A 85 -1.00 -21.58 -6.38
N LYS A 86 -1.18 -20.90 -5.24
CA LYS A 86 -1.53 -19.47 -5.20
C LYS A 86 -0.47 -18.65 -5.91
N GLN A 87 -0.91 -17.62 -6.61
CA GLN A 87 -0.01 -16.71 -7.33
C GLN A 87 0.25 -15.48 -6.47
N ASP A 88 1.50 -15.03 -6.44
CA ASP A 88 1.87 -13.76 -5.83
C ASP A 88 1.88 -12.67 -6.91
N PHE A 89 0.99 -11.69 -6.75
CA PHE A 89 0.88 -10.53 -7.64
C PHE A 89 1.49 -9.27 -7.02
N SER A 90 2.15 -9.41 -5.87
CA SER A 90 2.74 -8.30 -5.16
C SER A 90 4.04 -7.86 -5.81
N GLU A 91 4.22 -6.56 -5.90
CA GLU A 91 5.44 -5.92 -6.34
C GLU A 91 5.93 -4.99 -5.24
N TRP A 92 7.25 -4.79 -5.16
CA TRP A 92 7.87 -3.87 -4.20
C TRP A 92 7.81 -2.45 -4.73
N PHE A 93 7.30 -1.53 -3.92
CA PHE A 93 7.33 -0.10 -4.19
C PHE A 93 8.14 0.61 -3.11
N GLU A 94 8.96 1.57 -3.53
CA GLU A 94 9.85 2.32 -2.66
C GLU A 94 9.88 3.79 -3.05
N TRP A 95 9.93 4.65 -2.04
CA TRP A 95 10.03 6.08 -2.20
C TRP A 95 11.11 6.63 -1.29
N LYS A 96 11.77 7.68 -1.79
CA LYS A 96 12.59 8.55 -0.95
C LYS A 96 11.70 9.45 -0.11
N ILE A 97 12.17 9.82 1.08
CA ILE A 97 11.51 10.81 1.94
C ILE A 97 12.31 12.11 1.93
N GLU A 98 11.64 13.22 1.65
CA GLU A 98 12.18 14.57 1.79
C GLU A 98 11.16 15.46 2.50
N ASN A 99 11.54 16.05 3.64
CA ASN A 99 10.67 16.94 4.44
C ASN A 99 9.28 16.33 4.71
N LEU A 100 9.24 15.07 5.14
CA LEU A 100 8.02 14.27 5.40
C LEU A 100 7.10 14.08 4.18
N LYS A 101 7.64 14.17 2.97
CA LYS A 101 6.93 13.87 1.72
C LYS A 101 7.62 12.74 0.99
N ILE A 102 6.82 11.85 0.41
CA ILE A 102 7.34 10.83 -0.51
C ILE A 102 7.71 11.46 -1.84
N VAL A 103 8.80 11.00 -2.42
CA VAL A 103 9.31 11.43 -3.71
C VAL A 103 9.65 10.18 -4.52
N GLN A 104 9.18 10.12 -5.76
CA GLN A 104 9.55 9.03 -6.67
C GLN A 104 11.05 9.02 -6.87
N MET A 105 11.64 7.82 -6.84
CA MET A 105 13.06 7.60 -7.08
C MET A 105 13.41 7.71 -8.57
#